data_AF-A0A543AIZ7-F1
#
_entry.id   AF-A0A543AIZ7-F1
#
_cell.length_a   1.000
_cell.length_b   1.000
_cell.length_c   1.000
_cell.angle_alpha   90.00
_cell.angle_beta   90.00
_cell.angle_gamma   90.00
#
_symmetry.space_group_name_H-M   'P 1'
#
loop_
_entity.id
_entity.type
_entity.pdbx_description
1 polymer ?
#
loop_
_entity_poly.entity_id
_entity_poly.type
_entity_poly.pdbx_seq_one_letter_code
_entity_poly.pdbx_strand_id
1 'polypeptide(L)'
;MGFSRTQSIYLALPTEAVWDLLSAPSAWLQFDDQLQKFTPVNMAGNRLQAGDTVKVVPKALVRGFVHAVTAPPATIVTARENQEIAWRQNQPGGHTQQRWTMHATSDGGTTLTRHIEVVGPLAAPLGAALADPLAGDIGAVGARMFKMAGSADPSQPLNIIAGGSGYLGSRLATRMIAAGKRVMVLTRSPQSGVAYPQTRWGEDDLAPLHEQLMDDAGFNIINLVGRRMGAKFSPTEVDALAVSRIAPTQRLRNAVNTAEHQGGTLHRWIQGSAVPLWDAKSTTEFTEQTAPTADLDGIKGMGQLVADWEAAAPHGAIIIRTGVVLGPETEITLGLTAMAMSKTRPNIDGYLPWIHEEDWFGIIEYLLTVDQPPRIVVAVAPHQTRLSEVINALAPWLGTRNIPIPATLLSMGMSIIRKEPGLLMSSTRARSEVLDDNGYQFKYPTIAEAADAVML
;
A
#
# COMPACT_ATOMS: atom_id res chain seq x y z
N MET A 1 -8.49 -17.49 20.93
CA MET A 1 -7.82 -16.84 19.78
C MET A 1 -7.74 -15.37 20.11
N GLY A 2 -6.52 -14.83 20.22
CA GLY A 2 -6.30 -13.38 20.41
C GLY A 2 -6.34 -12.66 19.07
N PHE A 3 -6.52 -11.34 19.08
CA PHE A 3 -6.18 -10.49 17.95
C PHE A 3 -4.74 -10.01 18.17
N SER A 4 -3.90 -10.04 17.14
CA SER A 4 -2.54 -9.48 17.21
C SER A 4 -2.15 -8.94 15.85
N ARG A 5 -1.59 -7.71 15.84
CA ARG A 5 -1.20 -7.00 14.62
C ARG A 5 0.12 -6.29 14.83
N THR A 6 1.05 -6.46 13.88
CA THR A 6 2.37 -5.80 13.93
C THR A 6 2.64 -5.09 12.62
N GLN A 7 2.95 -3.80 12.70
CA GLN A 7 3.30 -2.97 11.55
C GLN A 7 4.58 -2.21 11.86
N SER A 8 5.45 -2.04 10.87
CA SER A 8 6.70 -1.27 11.02
C SER A 8 6.84 -0.26 9.90
N ILE A 9 7.44 0.88 10.21
CA ILE A 9 7.76 1.94 9.25
C ILE A 9 9.15 2.50 9.56
N TYR A 10 9.91 2.84 8.52
CA TYR A 10 11.12 3.62 8.67
C TYR A 10 10.77 5.12 8.76
N LEU A 11 11.38 5.80 9.72
CA LEU A 11 11.32 7.24 9.90
C LEU A 11 12.70 7.84 9.70
N ALA A 12 12.82 8.84 8.84
CA ALA A 12 14.00 9.71 8.74
C ALA A 12 14.03 10.71 9.91
N LEU A 13 13.89 10.19 11.13
CA LEU A 13 13.95 10.91 12.40
C LEU A 13 14.81 10.11 13.38
N PRO A 14 15.62 10.78 14.21
CA PRO A 14 16.33 10.12 15.29
C PRO A 14 15.35 9.64 16.37
N THR A 15 15.74 8.62 17.14
CA THR A 15 14.87 8.00 18.15
C THR A 15 14.36 8.98 19.19
N GLU A 16 15.13 10.02 19.52
CA GLU A 16 14.78 11.11 20.43
C GLU A 16 13.57 11.89 19.93
N ALA A 17 13.54 12.24 18.63
CA ALA A 17 12.42 12.97 18.04
C ALA A 17 11.15 12.12 17.98
N VAL A 18 11.30 10.82 17.69
CA VAL A 18 10.18 9.87 17.69
C VAL A 18 9.62 9.69 19.11
N TRP A 19 10.51 9.55 20.10
CA TRP A 19 10.16 9.47 21.51
C TRP A 19 9.45 10.73 21.99
N ASP A 20 9.95 11.91 21.62
CA ASP A 20 9.33 13.18 21.97
C ASP A 20 7.89 13.28 21.47
N LEU A 21 7.57 12.73 20.30
CA LEU A 21 6.19 12.68 19.82
C LEU A 21 5.35 11.66 20.59
N LEU A 22 5.85 10.44 20.76
CA LEU A 22 5.10 9.35 21.40
C LEU A 22 4.86 9.59 22.89
N SER A 23 5.81 10.20 23.58
CA SER A 23 5.71 10.53 25.01
C SER A 23 4.85 11.76 25.27
N ALA A 24 4.53 12.60 24.27
CA ALA A 24 3.63 13.75 24.43
C ALA A 24 2.17 13.39 24.09
N PRO A 25 1.25 13.31 25.08
CA PRO A 25 -0.17 13.01 24.80
C PRO A 25 -0.83 13.99 23.81
N SER A 26 -0.40 15.26 23.82
CA SER A 26 -0.90 16.32 22.93
C SER A 26 -0.55 16.11 21.45
N ALA A 27 0.43 15.26 21.14
CA ALA A 27 0.85 14.97 19.77
C ALA A 27 0.03 13.85 19.11
N TRP A 28 -0.57 12.95 19.89
CA TRP A 28 -1.19 11.72 19.37
C TRP A 28 -2.28 11.94 18.32
N LEU A 29 -3.16 12.93 18.53
CA LEU A 29 -4.22 13.23 17.56
C LEU A 29 -3.71 13.90 16.27
N GLN A 30 -2.46 14.39 16.28
CA GLN A 30 -1.84 15.04 15.12
C GLN A 30 -1.18 14.01 14.20
N PHE A 31 -0.60 12.94 14.76
CA PHE A 31 0.05 11.88 13.97
C PHE A 31 -0.79 10.63 13.78
N ASP A 32 -1.73 10.31 14.67
CA ASP A 32 -2.56 9.11 14.56
C ASP A 32 -4.02 9.50 14.29
N ASP A 33 -4.40 9.44 13.02
CA ASP A 33 -5.76 9.78 12.59
C ASP A 33 -6.78 8.68 12.87
N GLN A 34 -6.37 7.54 13.46
CA GLN A 34 -7.29 6.53 13.96
C GLN A 34 -7.83 6.89 15.35
N LEU A 35 -7.26 7.88 16.03
CA LEU A 35 -7.67 8.32 17.35
C LEU A 35 -8.66 9.48 17.29
N GLN A 36 -9.78 9.32 18.00
CA GLN A 36 -10.71 10.41 18.33
C GLN A 36 -10.25 11.14 19.59
N LYS A 37 -9.75 10.41 20.58
CA LYS A 37 -9.23 10.96 21.84
C LYS A 37 -8.00 10.20 22.29
N PHE A 38 -7.02 10.96 22.77
CA PHE A 38 -5.87 10.49 23.52
C PHE A 38 -5.56 11.57 24.56
N THR A 39 -6.15 11.46 25.74
CA THR A 39 -6.15 12.55 26.73
C THR A 39 -5.68 12.04 28.09
N PRO A 40 -4.71 12.70 28.74
CA PRO A 40 -4.30 12.35 30.10
C PRO A 40 -5.48 12.37 31.07
N VAL A 41 -5.53 11.39 31.97
CA VAL A 41 -6.48 11.30 33.08
C VAL A 41 -5.77 11.51 34.41
N ASN A 42 -4.67 10.79 34.63
CA ASN A 42 -3.76 10.99 35.74
C ASN A 42 -2.33 10.94 35.21
N MET A 43 -1.61 12.06 35.32
CA MET A 43 -0.29 12.25 34.77
C MET A 43 0.38 13.41 35.51
N ALA A 44 1.59 13.20 36.03
CA ALA A 44 2.29 14.19 36.85
C ALA A 44 3.05 15.24 36.02
N GLY A 45 3.48 14.88 34.80
CA GLY A 45 4.30 15.72 33.93
C GLY A 45 3.64 16.05 32.58
N ASN A 46 4.45 16.44 31.61
CA ASN A 46 4.05 16.65 30.21
C ASN A 46 4.50 15.50 29.27
N ARG A 47 5.30 14.55 29.79
CA ARG A 47 5.70 13.31 29.12
C ARG A 47 5.10 12.10 29.84
N LEU A 48 4.60 11.13 29.08
CA LEU A 48 4.04 9.88 29.59
C LEU A 48 5.11 9.06 30.30
N GLN A 49 4.78 8.59 31.50
CA GLN A 49 5.58 7.69 32.32
C GLN A 49 4.80 6.43 32.66
N ALA A 50 5.51 5.37 33.05
CA ALA A 50 4.85 4.14 33.51
C ALA A 50 3.98 4.44 34.73
N GLY A 51 2.73 3.97 34.70
CA GLY A 51 1.72 4.24 35.73
C GLY A 51 0.77 5.40 35.40
N ASP A 52 1.12 6.28 34.45
CA ASP A 52 0.20 7.30 33.97
C ASP A 52 -1.05 6.66 33.34
N THR A 53 -2.15 7.40 33.30
CA THR A 53 -3.38 6.94 32.68
C THR A 53 -3.88 7.90 31.62
N VAL A 54 -4.34 7.36 30.51
CA VAL A 54 -4.82 8.09 29.33
C VAL A 54 -6.17 7.53 28.87
N LYS A 55 -7.06 8.42 28.44
CA LYS A 55 -8.29 8.04 27.76
C LYS A 55 -8.00 7.88 26.27
N VAL A 56 -8.07 6.65 25.78
CA VAL A 56 -7.89 6.29 24.36
C VAL A 56 -9.25 5.97 23.76
N VAL A 57 -9.60 6.63 22.66
CA VAL A 57 -10.86 6.39 21.93
C VAL A 57 -10.56 6.34 20.43
N PRO A 58 -10.70 5.17 19.76
CA PRO A 58 -10.65 5.06 18.30
C PRO A 58 -11.74 5.85 17.58
N LYS A 59 -11.49 6.37 16.37
CA LYS A 59 -12.48 7.08 15.53
C LYS A 59 -13.57 6.18 14.98
N ALA A 60 -13.25 4.93 14.61
CA ALA A 60 -14.20 4.03 13.95
C ALA A 60 -15.27 3.44 14.89
N LEU A 61 -15.25 3.78 16.18
CA LEU A 61 -16.30 3.38 17.12
C LEU A 61 -17.63 4.04 16.75
N VAL A 62 -18.42 3.31 15.98
CA VAL A 62 -19.82 3.60 15.67
C VAL A 62 -20.59 3.78 16.99
N ARG A 63 -21.53 4.73 17.00
CA ARG A 63 -22.45 5.14 18.08
C ARG A 63 -23.22 4.01 18.84
N GLY A 64 -22.96 2.73 18.58
CA GLY A 64 -23.65 1.58 19.18
C GLY A 64 -22.92 0.86 20.32
N PHE A 65 -21.60 1.02 20.49
CA PHE A 65 -20.89 0.47 21.66
C PHE A 65 -20.85 1.52 22.78
N VAL A 66 -21.88 1.48 23.65
CA VAL A 66 -21.96 2.27 24.90
C VAL A 66 -20.69 2.13 25.77
N HIS A 67 -19.90 1.07 25.55
CA HIS A 67 -18.66 0.77 26.27
C HIS A 67 -17.47 1.70 25.99
N ALA A 68 -17.34 2.36 24.83
CA ALA A 68 -16.17 3.23 24.58
C ALA A 68 -16.14 4.50 25.46
N VAL A 69 -17.31 4.91 25.96
CA VAL A 69 -17.42 6.07 26.87
C VAL A 69 -17.16 5.67 28.32
N THR A 70 -17.45 4.41 28.69
CA THR A 70 -17.38 3.87 30.06
C THR A 70 -16.17 2.98 30.33
N ALA A 71 -15.37 2.64 29.31
CA ALA A 71 -14.15 1.87 29.47
C ALA A 71 -13.18 2.61 30.42
N PRO A 72 -12.49 1.87 31.32
CA PRO A 72 -11.50 2.48 32.20
C PRO A 72 -10.38 3.15 31.38
N PRO A 73 -9.72 4.18 31.92
CA PRO A 73 -8.52 4.72 31.31
C PRO A 73 -7.50 3.62 31.00
N ALA A 74 -6.79 3.74 29.89
CA ALA A 74 -5.63 2.91 29.62
C ALA A 74 -4.48 3.34 30.54
N THR A 75 -3.73 2.38 31.05
CA THR A 75 -2.51 2.63 31.83
C THR A 75 -1.30 2.54 30.92
N ILE A 76 -0.34 3.45 31.05
CA ILE A 76 0.98 3.31 30.46
C ILE A 76 1.72 2.22 31.23
N VAL A 77 1.87 1.04 30.62
CA VAL A 77 2.49 -0.14 31.25
C VAL A 77 4.00 -0.19 31.02
N THR A 78 4.51 0.52 30.02
CA THR A 78 5.94 0.67 29.75
C THR A 78 6.19 2.04 29.14
N ALA A 79 7.24 2.72 29.60
CA ALA A 79 7.75 3.97 29.05
C ALA A 79 9.26 3.98 29.28
N ARG A 80 10.01 3.50 28.27
CA ARG A 80 11.47 3.47 28.26
C ARG A 80 11.93 4.44 27.18
N GLU A 81 12.59 5.51 27.63
CA GLU A 81 13.03 6.60 26.78
C GLU A 81 13.81 6.08 25.56
N ASN A 82 13.44 6.59 24.37
CA ASN A 82 14.01 6.25 23.07
C ASN A 82 13.92 4.76 22.66
N GLN A 83 13.21 3.92 23.42
CA GLN A 83 13.15 2.47 23.17
C GLN A 83 11.72 1.96 22.99
N GLU A 84 10.82 2.26 23.93
CA GLU A 84 9.50 1.66 23.95
C GLU A 84 8.48 2.48 24.75
N ILE A 85 7.26 2.59 24.24
CA ILE A 85 6.10 3.00 25.03
C ILE A 85 4.92 2.07 24.77
N ALA A 86 4.20 1.68 25.83
CA ALA A 86 3.05 0.81 25.73
C ALA A 86 1.94 1.27 26.66
N TRP A 87 0.72 1.31 26.12
CA TRP A 87 -0.48 1.50 26.92
C TRP A 87 -1.36 0.26 26.88
N ARG A 88 -2.05 -0.01 27.98
CA ARG A 88 -2.96 -1.14 28.15
C ARG A 88 -4.29 -0.67 28.72
N GLN A 89 -5.37 -1.04 28.04
CA GLN A 89 -6.73 -0.88 28.55
C GLN A 89 -7.28 -2.24 29.00
N ASN A 90 -7.47 -2.39 30.31
CA ASN A 90 -8.03 -3.62 30.87
C ASN A 90 -9.53 -3.73 30.58
N GLN A 91 -9.97 -4.95 30.33
CA GLN A 91 -11.36 -5.32 30.05
C GLN A 91 -11.72 -6.57 30.87
N PRO A 92 -13.01 -6.90 31.06
CA PRO A 92 -13.39 -8.11 31.80
C PRO A 92 -12.74 -9.37 31.22
N GLY A 93 -11.85 -10.00 32.00
CA GLY A 93 -11.13 -11.22 31.61
C GLY A 93 -10.03 -11.04 30.54
N GLY A 94 -9.59 -9.81 30.28
CA GLY A 94 -8.69 -9.53 29.18
C GLY A 94 -8.12 -8.10 29.14
N HIS A 95 -7.48 -7.76 28.03
CA HIS A 95 -7.00 -6.40 27.77
C HIS A 95 -6.79 -6.15 26.27
N THR A 96 -6.84 -4.88 25.89
CA THR A 96 -6.25 -4.37 24.64
C THR A 96 -4.97 -3.64 25.00
N GLN A 97 -3.88 -3.93 24.29
CA GLN A 97 -2.59 -3.27 24.47
C GLN A 97 -2.04 -2.82 23.12
N GLN A 98 -1.47 -1.63 23.10
CA GLN A 98 -0.70 -1.12 21.97
C GLN A 98 0.68 -0.72 22.46
N ARG A 99 1.69 -1.31 21.82
CA ARG A 99 3.11 -1.16 22.10
C ARG A 99 3.77 -0.52 20.90
N TRP A 100 4.62 0.46 21.15
CA TRP A 100 5.45 1.12 20.15
C TRP A 100 6.89 0.89 20.53
N THR A 101 7.68 0.29 19.65
CA THR A 101 9.13 0.12 19.82
C THR A 101 9.89 0.92 18.79
N MET A 102 11.03 1.47 19.20
CA MET A 102 11.90 2.29 18.39
C MET A 102 13.27 1.63 18.33
N HIS A 103 13.78 1.45 17.11
CA HIS A 103 15.12 0.94 16.87
C HIS A 103 15.87 1.92 15.98
N ALA A 104 16.96 2.48 16.48
CA ALA A 104 17.83 3.34 15.68
C ALA A 104 18.41 2.57 14.50
N THR A 105 18.45 3.20 13.33
CA THR A 105 19.07 2.66 12.12
C THR A 105 20.45 3.28 11.90
N SER A 106 21.30 2.62 11.12
CA SER A 106 22.69 3.04 10.93
C SER A 106 22.85 4.39 10.21
N ASP A 107 21.83 4.82 9.48
CA ASP A 107 21.75 6.10 8.77
C ASP A 107 21.16 7.24 9.64
N GLY A 108 20.94 7.00 10.93
CA GLY A 108 20.42 8.00 11.88
C GLY A 108 18.90 8.11 11.92
N GLY A 109 18.18 7.27 11.18
CA GLY A 109 16.73 7.13 11.26
C GLY A 109 16.26 6.22 12.40
N THR A 110 14.97 5.90 12.37
CA THR A 110 14.30 5.02 13.33
C THR A 110 13.38 4.03 12.62
N THR A 111 13.53 2.74 12.89
CA THR A 111 12.48 1.76 12.64
C THR A 111 11.46 1.83 13.78
N LEU A 112 10.28 2.35 13.49
CA LEU A 112 9.16 2.43 14.42
C LEU A 112 8.23 1.24 14.18
N THR A 113 8.03 0.42 15.21
CA THR A 113 7.12 -0.73 15.15
C THR A 113 5.95 -0.52 16.08
N ARG A 114 4.74 -0.63 15.56
CA ARG A 114 3.49 -0.68 16.32
C ARG A 114 3.02 -2.13 16.42
N HIS A 115 2.78 -2.59 17.63
CA HIS A 115 2.17 -3.87 17.90
C HIS A 115 0.89 -3.68 18.72
N ILE A 116 -0.22 -4.23 18.24
CA ILE A 116 -1.52 -4.18 18.91
C ILE A 116 -1.95 -5.61 19.21
N GLU A 117 -2.39 -5.87 20.44
CA GLU A 117 -2.92 -7.16 20.84
C GLU A 117 -4.21 -7.02 21.63
N VAL A 118 -5.11 -7.98 21.46
CA VAL A 118 -6.29 -8.16 22.30
C VAL A 118 -6.29 -9.58 22.85
N VAL A 119 -6.29 -9.67 24.17
CA VAL A 119 -6.25 -10.91 24.93
C VAL A 119 -7.53 -11.04 25.73
N GLY A 120 -8.09 -12.24 25.82
CA GLY A 120 -9.24 -12.55 26.66
C GLY A 120 -10.42 -13.20 25.90
N PRO A 121 -11.53 -13.49 26.58
CA PRO A 121 -12.69 -14.17 25.99
C PRO A 121 -13.39 -13.33 24.91
N LEU A 122 -13.21 -12.00 24.95
CA LEU A 122 -13.78 -11.05 23.99
C LEU A 122 -12.76 -10.62 22.91
N ALA A 123 -11.63 -11.31 22.79
CA ALA A 123 -10.55 -10.86 21.91
C ALA A 123 -10.94 -10.75 20.44
N ALA A 124 -11.74 -11.68 19.89
CA ALA A 124 -12.21 -11.59 18.52
C ALA A 124 -13.16 -10.39 18.27
N PRO A 125 -14.27 -10.22 19.01
CA PRO A 125 -15.16 -9.08 18.80
C PRO A 125 -14.52 -7.73 19.13
N LEU A 126 -13.66 -7.66 20.16
CA LEU A 126 -12.94 -6.41 20.50
C LEU A 126 -11.75 -6.15 19.59
N GLY A 127 -11.13 -7.19 19.04
CA GLY A 127 -10.16 -7.09 17.96
C GLY A 127 -10.75 -6.33 16.78
N ALA A 128 -11.87 -6.80 16.25
CA ALA A 128 -12.56 -6.16 15.13
C ALA A 128 -13.12 -4.76 15.47
N ALA A 129 -13.62 -4.54 16.69
CA ALA A 129 -14.30 -3.29 17.05
C ALA A 129 -13.36 -2.17 17.55
N LEU A 130 -12.19 -2.52 18.11
CA LEU A 130 -11.28 -1.57 18.75
C LEU A 130 -9.87 -1.62 18.17
N ALA A 131 -9.27 -2.81 18.09
CA ALA A 131 -7.85 -2.94 17.74
C ALA A 131 -7.60 -2.79 16.23
N ASP A 132 -8.46 -3.35 15.39
CA ASP A 132 -8.35 -3.23 13.93
C ASP A 132 -8.51 -1.76 13.47
N PRO A 133 -9.46 -0.97 14.00
CA PRO A 133 -9.48 0.47 13.79
C PRO A 133 -8.19 1.20 14.17
N LEU A 134 -7.49 0.75 15.21
CA LEU A 134 -6.22 1.35 15.63
C LEU A 134 -5.03 0.91 14.77
N ALA A 135 -5.19 -0.15 13.97
CA ALA A 135 -4.18 -0.73 13.10
C ALA A 135 -4.21 -0.16 11.67
N GLY A 136 -4.71 1.07 11.48
CA GLY A 136 -4.74 1.76 10.18
C GLY A 136 -3.33 1.98 9.58
N ASP A 137 -3.22 2.67 8.45
CA ASP A 137 -1.94 2.84 7.74
C ASP A 137 -0.81 3.43 8.62
N ILE A 138 0.18 2.62 8.99
CA ILE A 138 1.36 3.06 9.75
C ILE A 138 2.24 4.02 8.94
N GLY A 139 2.20 3.94 7.60
CA GLY A 139 2.87 4.90 6.72
C GLY A 139 2.32 6.31 6.92
N ALA A 140 0.99 6.45 6.98
CA ALA A 140 0.35 7.74 7.25
C ALA A 140 0.72 8.30 8.64
N VAL A 141 0.81 7.44 9.65
CA VAL A 141 1.34 7.82 10.97
C VAL A 141 2.76 8.36 10.84
N GLY A 142 3.64 7.59 10.20
CA GLY A 142 5.04 7.98 10.06
C GLY A 142 5.23 9.27 9.25
N ALA A 143 4.46 9.46 8.18
CA ALA A 143 4.49 10.68 7.38
C ALA A 143 4.08 11.91 8.19
N ARG A 144 3.07 11.79 9.07
CA ARG A 144 2.66 12.89 9.94
C ARG A 144 3.72 13.16 11.01
N MET A 145 4.30 12.13 11.62
CA MET A 145 5.42 12.28 12.57
C MET A 145 6.61 13.00 11.93
N PHE A 146 7.01 12.59 10.72
CA PHE A 146 8.09 13.26 9.98
C PHE A 146 7.79 14.73 9.73
N LYS A 147 6.57 15.08 9.29
CA LYS A 147 6.17 16.48 9.10
C LYS A 147 6.13 17.31 10.39
N MET A 148 5.96 16.68 11.54
CA MET A 148 5.91 17.36 12.84
C MET A 148 7.31 17.64 13.41
N ALA A 149 8.28 16.76 13.14
CA ALA A 149 9.58 16.77 13.82
C ALA A 149 10.80 16.81 12.88
N GLY A 150 10.58 16.76 11.57
CA GLY A 150 11.63 16.75 10.55
C GLY A 150 11.34 17.70 9.40
N SER A 151 12.30 17.77 8.48
CA SER A 151 12.15 18.49 7.21
C SER A 151 12.87 17.73 6.11
N ALA A 152 12.24 17.61 4.95
CA ALA A 152 12.88 17.01 3.79
C ALA A 152 14.00 17.92 3.28
N ASP A 153 15.07 17.32 2.77
CA ASP A 153 16.18 18.04 2.15
C ASP A 153 15.71 18.68 0.83
N PRO A 154 15.71 20.02 0.72
CA PRO A 154 15.22 20.72 -0.47
C PRO A 154 16.09 20.47 -1.71
N SER A 155 17.32 19.96 -1.56
CA SER A 155 18.17 19.59 -2.70
C SER A 155 17.80 18.25 -3.34
N GLN A 156 16.93 17.46 -2.69
CA GLN A 156 16.44 16.22 -3.27
C GLN A 156 15.36 16.50 -4.32
N PRO A 157 15.30 15.72 -5.41
CA PRO A 157 14.24 15.85 -6.40
C PRO A 157 12.84 15.66 -5.81
N LEU A 158 11.87 16.42 -6.31
CA LEU A 158 10.46 16.26 -5.94
C LEU A 158 9.87 14.98 -6.58
N ASN A 159 9.27 14.10 -5.78
CA ASN A 159 8.62 12.89 -6.29
C ASN A 159 7.14 13.15 -6.57
N ILE A 160 6.79 13.32 -7.84
CA ILE A 160 5.43 13.62 -8.28
C ILE A 160 4.71 12.31 -8.62
N ILE A 161 3.67 11.98 -7.85
CA ILE A 161 2.92 10.73 -7.99
C ILE A 161 1.57 11.01 -8.67
N ALA A 162 1.48 10.68 -9.95
CA ALA A 162 0.23 10.80 -10.71
C ALA A 162 -0.70 9.62 -10.44
N GLY A 163 -1.97 9.88 -10.13
CA GLY A 163 -2.86 8.83 -9.61
C GLY A 163 -2.54 8.45 -8.15
N GLY A 164 -1.77 9.29 -7.44
CA GLY A 164 -1.28 9.03 -6.09
C GLY A 164 -2.35 8.99 -4.99
N SER A 165 -3.62 9.30 -5.30
CA SER A 165 -4.73 9.18 -4.35
C SER A 165 -5.34 7.77 -4.30
N GLY A 166 -4.91 6.85 -5.17
CA GLY A 166 -5.26 5.43 -5.09
C GLY A 166 -4.44 4.68 -4.03
N TYR A 167 -4.80 3.41 -3.80
CA TYR A 167 -4.25 2.56 -2.74
C TYR A 167 -2.70 2.53 -2.70
N LEU A 168 -2.06 2.14 -3.80
CA LEU A 168 -0.60 2.05 -3.87
C LEU A 168 0.04 3.44 -3.81
N GLY A 169 -0.54 4.41 -4.52
CA GLY A 169 -0.01 5.76 -4.59
C GLY A 169 0.00 6.48 -3.24
N SER A 170 -1.06 6.32 -2.44
CA SER A 170 -1.17 6.99 -1.14
C SER A 170 -0.20 6.39 -0.13
N ARG A 171 -0.05 5.06 -0.12
CA ARG A 171 0.88 4.35 0.76
C ARG A 171 2.34 4.59 0.36
N LEU A 172 2.63 4.63 -0.94
CA LEU A 172 3.95 5.05 -1.44
C LEU A 172 4.26 6.49 -1.00
N ALA A 173 3.31 7.42 -1.16
CA ALA A 173 3.49 8.81 -0.76
C ALA A 173 3.79 8.95 0.74
N THR A 174 3.03 8.27 1.60
CA THR A 174 3.24 8.34 3.05
C THR A 174 4.56 7.68 3.46
N ARG A 175 4.91 6.55 2.86
CA ARG A 175 6.20 5.89 3.08
C ARG A 175 7.39 6.77 2.68
N MET A 176 7.33 7.40 1.50
CA MET A 176 8.37 8.31 1.02
C MET A 176 8.53 9.53 1.93
N ILE A 177 7.43 10.13 2.40
CA ILE A 177 7.48 11.24 3.36
C ILE A 177 8.07 10.80 4.70
N ALA A 178 7.66 9.62 5.20
CA ALA A 178 8.22 9.04 6.42
C ALA A 178 9.75 8.85 6.30
N ALA A 179 10.23 8.45 5.11
CA ALA A 179 11.64 8.34 4.77
C ALA A 179 12.32 9.68 4.40
N GLY A 180 11.67 10.81 4.67
CA GLY A 180 12.22 12.15 4.49
C GLY A 180 12.31 12.64 3.04
N LYS A 181 11.61 11.98 2.11
CA LYS A 181 11.57 12.37 0.70
C LYS A 181 10.50 13.43 0.45
N ARG A 182 10.76 14.29 -0.53
CA ARG A 182 9.80 15.28 -1.03
C ARG A 182 8.80 14.59 -1.95
N VAL A 183 7.51 14.79 -1.72
CA VAL A 183 6.42 14.16 -2.49
C VAL A 183 5.38 15.20 -2.87
N MET A 184 4.79 15.07 -4.05
CA MET A 184 3.57 15.76 -4.45
C MET A 184 2.61 14.78 -5.13
N VAL A 185 1.39 14.64 -4.62
CA VAL A 185 0.37 13.77 -5.23
C VAL A 185 -0.49 14.55 -6.21
N LEU A 186 -0.56 14.09 -7.47
CA LEU A 186 -1.51 14.61 -8.44
C LEU A 186 -2.84 13.86 -8.33
N THR A 187 -3.94 14.59 -8.14
CA THR A 187 -5.28 14.01 -8.03
C THR A 187 -6.33 14.90 -8.67
N ARG A 188 -7.41 14.30 -9.19
CA ARG A 188 -8.57 15.05 -9.70
C ARG A 188 -9.38 15.72 -8.59
N SER A 189 -9.36 15.13 -7.40
CA SER A 189 -10.14 15.56 -6.25
C SER A 189 -9.26 15.61 -5.00
N PRO A 190 -8.58 16.75 -4.74
CA PRO A 190 -7.84 16.94 -3.49
C PRO A 190 -8.76 16.84 -2.27
N GLN A 191 -8.25 16.26 -1.19
CA GLN A 191 -8.99 16.07 0.06
C GLN A 191 -8.23 16.69 1.23
N SER A 192 -8.96 17.25 2.20
CA SER A 192 -8.35 17.75 3.43
C SER A 192 -8.00 16.60 4.37
N GLY A 193 -6.99 16.82 5.21
CA GLY A 193 -6.63 15.89 6.28
C GLY A 193 -5.80 14.68 5.87
N VAL A 194 -5.47 14.49 4.58
CA VAL A 194 -4.53 13.44 4.14
C VAL A 194 -3.10 13.68 4.65
N ALA A 195 -2.29 12.63 4.68
CA ALA A 195 -0.93 12.67 5.23
C ALA A 195 0.13 13.20 4.24
N TYR A 196 -0.24 13.53 3.00
CA TYR A 196 0.66 13.99 1.94
C TYR A 196 0.11 15.25 1.24
N PRO A 197 0.96 16.12 0.68
CA PRO A 197 0.49 17.25 -0.11
C PRO A 197 -0.14 16.77 -1.42
N GLN A 198 -1.14 17.50 -1.89
CA GLN A 198 -1.87 17.20 -3.11
C GLN A 198 -2.02 18.45 -3.96
N THR A 199 -1.90 18.29 -5.26
CA THR A 199 -2.29 19.31 -6.23
C THR A 199 -3.33 18.74 -7.18
N ARG A 200 -4.23 19.63 -7.65
CA ARG A 200 -5.27 19.25 -8.58
C ARG A 200 -4.63 18.99 -9.94
N TRP A 201 -5.00 17.87 -10.56
CA TRP A 201 -4.56 17.51 -11.90
C TRP A 201 -5.71 16.86 -12.68
N GLY A 202 -5.97 17.37 -13.88
CA GLY A 202 -7.10 17.03 -14.74
C GLY A 202 -6.94 17.59 -16.15
N GLU A 203 -8.01 17.62 -16.95
CA GLU A 203 -7.94 18.01 -18.36
C GLU A 203 -7.79 19.53 -18.57
N ASP A 204 -8.25 20.34 -17.62
CA ASP A 204 -8.53 21.76 -17.89
C ASP A 204 -7.53 22.76 -17.30
N ASP A 205 -6.69 22.34 -16.33
CA ASP A 205 -5.70 23.21 -15.69
C ASP A 205 -4.41 22.46 -15.35
N LEU A 206 -3.33 22.85 -16.04
CA LEU A 206 -1.97 22.31 -15.85
C LEU A 206 -1.06 23.28 -15.09
N ALA A 207 -1.50 24.50 -14.76
CA ALA A 207 -0.65 25.49 -14.10
C ALA A 207 -0.13 25.00 -12.73
N PRO A 208 -0.96 24.36 -11.87
CA PRO A 208 -0.47 23.81 -10.61
C PRO A 208 0.53 22.66 -10.78
N LEU A 209 0.46 21.91 -11.89
CA LEU A 209 1.47 20.90 -12.22
C LEU A 209 2.76 21.57 -12.69
N HIS A 210 2.66 22.58 -13.56
CA HIS A 210 3.81 23.27 -14.11
C HIS A 210 4.72 23.84 -13.02
N GLU A 211 4.16 24.45 -11.97
CA GLU A 211 4.94 24.93 -10.81
C GLU A 211 5.80 23.82 -10.19
N GLN A 212 5.26 22.61 -10.04
CA GLN A 212 5.98 21.47 -9.46
C GLN A 212 7.05 20.92 -10.42
N LEU A 213 6.85 21.06 -11.73
CA LEU A 213 7.82 20.64 -12.74
C LEU A 213 8.99 21.62 -12.89
N MET A 214 8.87 22.82 -12.31
CA MET A 214 9.93 23.83 -12.28
C MET A 214 10.71 23.84 -10.95
N ASP A 215 10.64 22.75 -10.18
CA ASP A 215 11.42 22.59 -8.95
C ASP A 215 12.93 22.68 -9.22
N ASP A 216 13.65 23.51 -8.46
CA ASP A 216 15.09 23.76 -8.65
C ASP A 216 15.93 22.48 -8.51
N ALA A 217 15.50 21.54 -7.67
CA ALA A 217 16.18 20.24 -7.50
C ALA A 217 15.83 19.24 -8.61
N GLY A 218 14.93 19.60 -9.52
CA GLY A 218 14.30 18.71 -10.48
C GLY A 218 13.26 17.80 -9.83
N PHE A 219 12.73 16.87 -10.63
CA PHE A 219 11.62 16.02 -10.22
C PHE A 219 11.71 14.60 -10.80
N ASN A 220 11.03 13.68 -10.12
CA ASN A 220 10.70 12.34 -10.59
C ASN A 220 9.21 12.26 -10.87
N ILE A 221 8.82 11.49 -11.88
CA ILE A 221 7.43 11.16 -12.16
C ILE A 221 7.20 9.69 -11.83
N ILE A 222 6.23 9.41 -10.95
CA ILE A 222 5.70 8.07 -10.73
C ILE A 222 4.25 8.08 -11.23
N ASN A 223 4.05 7.57 -12.45
CA ASN A 223 2.76 7.60 -13.11
C ASN A 223 1.96 6.31 -12.84
N LEU A 224 1.01 6.39 -11.92
CA LEU A 224 0.07 5.33 -11.56
C LEU A 224 -1.35 5.63 -12.06
N VAL A 225 -1.49 6.53 -13.04
CA VAL A 225 -2.80 6.95 -13.53
C VAL A 225 -3.55 5.79 -14.18
N GLY A 226 -4.80 5.62 -13.77
CA GLY A 226 -5.68 4.62 -14.34
C GLY A 226 -6.91 4.46 -13.48
N ARG A 227 -8.04 4.15 -14.10
CA ARG A 227 -9.21 3.71 -13.34
C ARG A 227 -8.98 2.30 -12.80
N ARG A 228 -9.63 2.00 -11.68
CA ARG A 228 -9.78 0.62 -11.20
C ARG A 228 -10.47 -0.22 -12.28
N MET A 229 -10.06 -1.47 -12.41
CA MET A 229 -10.69 -2.41 -13.34
C MET A 229 -12.14 -2.68 -12.91
N GLY A 230 -13.07 -2.61 -13.86
CA GLY A 230 -14.47 -2.95 -13.63
C GLY A 230 -14.73 -4.44 -13.50
N ALA A 231 -15.95 -4.83 -13.08
CA ALA A 231 -16.29 -6.22 -12.77
C ALA A 231 -16.34 -7.18 -13.99
N LYS A 232 -16.31 -6.66 -15.23
CA LYS A 232 -16.35 -7.46 -16.46
C LYS A 232 -15.44 -6.86 -17.51
N PHE A 233 -14.63 -7.69 -18.15
CA PHE A 233 -13.87 -7.29 -19.33
C PHE A 233 -14.71 -7.44 -20.61
N SER A 234 -15.59 -6.48 -20.81
CA SER A 234 -16.17 -6.24 -22.13
C SER A 234 -15.20 -5.41 -22.98
N PRO A 235 -15.31 -5.43 -24.32
CA PRO A 235 -14.61 -4.49 -25.18
C PRO A 235 -14.79 -3.03 -24.72
N THR A 236 -15.99 -2.67 -24.26
CA THR A 236 -16.28 -1.34 -23.71
C THR A 236 -15.51 -1.01 -22.43
N GLU A 237 -15.23 -2.00 -21.56
CA GLU A 237 -14.38 -1.77 -20.39
C GLU A 237 -12.93 -1.65 -20.82
N VAL A 238 -12.45 -2.44 -21.79
CA VAL A 238 -11.09 -2.28 -22.36
C VAL A 238 -10.91 -0.88 -22.94
N ASP A 239 -11.86 -0.38 -23.73
CA ASP A 239 -11.82 0.98 -24.27
C ASP A 239 -11.80 2.04 -23.13
N ALA A 240 -12.63 1.85 -22.10
CA ALA A 240 -12.67 2.77 -20.97
C ALA A 240 -11.38 2.74 -20.13
N LEU A 241 -10.75 1.56 -20.00
CA LEU A 241 -9.46 1.38 -19.36
C LEU A 241 -8.36 2.08 -20.18
N ALA A 242 -8.38 1.98 -21.51
CA ALA A 242 -7.45 2.63 -22.41
C ALA A 242 -7.56 4.16 -22.31
N VAL A 243 -8.77 4.73 -22.39
CA VAL A 243 -9.02 6.17 -22.23
C VAL A 243 -8.49 6.68 -20.89
N SER A 244 -8.71 5.93 -19.80
CA SER A 244 -8.29 6.34 -18.46
C SER A 244 -6.77 6.29 -18.20
N ARG A 245 -6.00 5.70 -19.12
CA ARG A 245 -4.56 5.42 -18.98
C ARG A 245 -3.72 6.16 -20.02
N ILE A 246 -4.07 6.00 -21.29
CA ILE A 246 -3.29 6.50 -22.43
C ILE A 246 -3.34 8.03 -22.49
N ALA A 247 -4.53 8.61 -22.59
CA ALA A 247 -4.67 10.07 -22.73
C ALA A 247 -4.09 10.85 -21.54
N PRO A 248 -4.33 10.47 -20.27
CA PRO A 248 -3.66 11.11 -19.14
C PRO A 248 -2.14 10.98 -19.15
N THR A 249 -1.61 9.81 -19.55
CA THR A 249 -0.16 9.59 -19.66
C THR A 249 0.47 10.49 -20.74
N GLN A 250 -0.18 10.59 -21.91
CA GLN A 250 0.26 11.49 -22.98
C GLN A 250 0.22 12.96 -22.55
N ARG A 251 -0.82 13.38 -21.83
CA ARG A 251 -0.91 14.74 -21.28
C ARG A 251 0.20 15.02 -20.27
N LEU A 252 0.45 14.09 -19.35
CA LEU A 252 1.54 14.22 -18.38
C LEU A 252 2.89 14.32 -19.10
N ARG A 253 3.12 13.48 -20.10
CA ARG A 253 4.33 13.50 -20.93
C ARG A 253 4.50 14.84 -21.62
N ASN A 254 3.44 15.38 -22.21
CA ASN A 254 3.51 16.67 -22.91
C ASN A 254 3.82 17.81 -21.94
N ALA A 255 3.23 17.80 -20.74
CA ALA A 255 3.52 18.78 -19.69
C ALA A 255 4.98 18.72 -19.23
N VAL A 256 5.52 17.52 -19.02
CA VAL A 256 6.92 17.30 -18.67
C VAL A 256 7.85 17.76 -19.77
N ASN A 257 7.61 17.35 -21.03
CA ASN A 257 8.38 17.82 -22.17
C ASN A 257 8.38 19.36 -22.24
N THR A 258 7.26 20.01 -21.96
CA THR A 258 7.16 21.47 -21.98
C THR A 258 8.01 22.11 -20.89
N ALA A 259 7.96 21.55 -19.67
CA ALA A 259 8.78 22.00 -18.55
C ALA A 259 10.27 21.80 -18.83
N GLU A 260 10.69 20.67 -19.41
CA GLU A 260 12.09 20.42 -19.77
C GLU A 260 12.62 21.45 -20.79
N HIS A 261 11.82 21.84 -21.79
CA HIS A 261 12.20 22.92 -22.71
C HIS A 261 12.30 24.30 -22.02
N GLN A 262 11.69 24.46 -20.84
CA GLN A 262 11.68 25.69 -20.05
C GLN A 262 12.69 25.66 -18.90
N GLY A 263 13.50 24.61 -18.78
CA GLY A 263 14.56 24.47 -17.77
C GLY A 263 14.23 23.56 -16.60
N GLY A 264 13.04 22.95 -16.57
CA GLY A 264 12.71 21.87 -15.62
C GLY A 264 13.59 20.65 -15.84
N THR A 265 13.92 19.93 -14.77
CA THR A 265 14.83 18.77 -14.84
C THR A 265 14.11 17.49 -14.43
N LEU A 266 13.83 16.61 -15.39
CA LEU A 266 13.32 15.26 -15.13
C LEU A 266 14.49 14.31 -14.81
N HIS A 267 14.50 13.73 -13.62
CA HIS A 267 15.51 12.74 -13.23
C HIS A 267 15.11 11.30 -13.59
N ARG A 268 13.86 10.92 -13.30
CA ARG A 268 13.30 9.59 -13.57
C ARG A 268 11.82 9.66 -13.91
N TRP A 269 11.39 8.82 -14.84
CA TRP A 269 9.97 8.53 -15.10
C TRP A 269 9.71 7.04 -14.87
N ILE A 270 8.91 6.71 -13.87
CA ILE A 270 8.38 5.37 -13.62
C ILE A 270 6.94 5.33 -14.14
N GLN A 271 6.70 4.46 -15.11
CA GLN A 271 5.41 4.26 -15.75
C GLN A 271 4.76 2.97 -15.27
N GLY A 272 3.62 3.09 -14.58
CA GLY A 272 2.75 1.95 -14.30
C GLY A 272 2.31 1.24 -15.58
N SER A 273 2.38 -0.08 -15.55
CA SER A 273 1.85 -1.03 -16.54
C SER A 273 1.31 -2.27 -15.79
N ALA A 274 0.91 -3.32 -16.51
CA ALA A 274 0.37 -4.54 -15.93
C ALA A 274 0.96 -5.79 -16.58
N VAL A 275 1.05 -6.88 -15.80
CA VAL A 275 1.20 -8.22 -16.38
C VAL A 275 -0.09 -8.55 -17.14
N PRO A 276 -0.03 -8.94 -18.42
CA PRO A 276 -1.22 -9.24 -19.21
C PRO A 276 -1.93 -10.50 -18.70
N LEU A 277 -3.25 -10.56 -18.93
CA LEU A 277 -4.09 -11.70 -18.58
C LEU A 277 -4.17 -12.65 -19.78
N TRP A 278 -3.51 -13.80 -19.68
CA TRP A 278 -3.49 -14.85 -20.71
C TRP A 278 -4.56 -15.92 -20.46
N ASP A 279 -4.69 -16.87 -21.39
CA ASP A 279 -5.64 -17.97 -21.26
C ASP A 279 -5.47 -18.74 -19.94
N ALA A 280 -6.58 -19.22 -19.37
CA ALA A 280 -6.62 -19.95 -18.11
C ALA A 280 -5.70 -21.18 -18.04
N LYS A 281 -5.34 -21.75 -19.20
CA LYS A 281 -4.48 -22.94 -19.33
C LYS A 281 -3.04 -22.57 -19.68
N SER A 282 -2.73 -21.30 -19.91
CA SER A 282 -1.38 -20.87 -20.26
C SER A 282 -0.39 -21.22 -19.14
N THR A 283 0.70 -21.84 -19.55
CA THR A 283 1.85 -22.17 -18.69
C THR A 283 3.14 -21.49 -19.17
N THR A 284 3.01 -20.71 -20.25
CA THR A 284 4.09 -19.91 -20.82
C THR A 284 4.57 -18.89 -19.79
N GLU A 285 5.88 -18.68 -19.76
CA GLU A 285 6.47 -17.70 -18.87
C GLU A 285 6.39 -16.29 -19.49
N PHE A 286 6.03 -15.29 -18.67
CA PHE A 286 6.03 -13.88 -19.05
C PHE A 286 7.18 -13.16 -18.32
N THR A 287 8.12 -12.63 -19.10
CA THR A 287 9.30 -11.92 -18.63
C THR A 287 9.37 -10.51 -19.24
N GLU A 288 10.41 -9.74 -18.90
CA GLU A 288 10.67 -8.41 -19.46
C GLU A 288 10.81 -8.43 -21.00
N GLN A 289 11.29 -9.54 -21.59
CA GLN A 289 11.47 -9.70 -23.04
C GLN A 289 10.18 -10.13 -23.76
N THR A 290 9.16 -10.50 -23.01
CA THR A 290 7.88 -10.92 -23.60
C THR A 290 7.06 -9.68 -23.98
N ALA A 291 6.60 -9.61 -25.22
CA ALA A 291 5.70 -8.55 -25.65
C ALA A 291 4.34 -8.68 -24.92
N PRO A 292 3.69 -7.58 -24.50
CA PRO A 292 2.36 -7.63 -23.89
C PRO A 292 1.30 -8.31 -24.79
N THR A 293 1.53 -8.31 -26.10
CA THR A 293 0.67 -8.89 -27.15
C THR A 293 1.04 -10.33 -27.52
N ALA A 294 1.96 -10.99 -26.79
CA ALA A 294 2.50 -12.30 -27.17
C ALA A 294 1.45 -13.44 -27.13
N ASP A 295 0.36 -13.28 -26.39
CA ASP A 295 -0.74 -14.25 -26.33
C ASP A 295 -2.07 -13.54 -26.66
N LEU A 296 -2.76 -14.03 -27.69
CA LEU A 296 -4.01 -13.46 -28.21
C LEU A 296 -5.25 -14.20 -27.69
N ASP A 297 -5.09 -15.30 -26.96
CA ASP A 297 -6.20 -16.16 -26.49
C ASP A 297 -6.72 -15.74 -25.10
N GLY A 298 -6.10 -14.74 -24.48
CA GLY A 298 -6.59 -14.07 -23.28
C GLY A 298 -7.75 -13.11 -23.54
N ILE A 299 -7.84 -12.06 -22.71
CA ILE A 299 -8.90 -11.06 -22.85
C ILE A 299 -8.63 -10.20 -24.09
N LYS A 300 -9.53 -10.29 -25.08
CA LYS A 300 -9.42 -9.56 -26.35
C LYS A 300 -9.16 -8.05 -26.12
N GLY A 301 -8.06 -7.56 -26.67
CA GLY A 301 -7.65 -6.15 -26.60
C GLY A 301 -6.82 -5.78 -25.37
N MET A 302 -6.69 -6.64 -24.36
CA MET A 302 -5.92 -6.33 -23.16
C MET A 302 -4.42 -6.17 -23.44
N GLY A 303 -3.82 -7.10 -24.19
CA GLY A 303 -2.41 -7.02 -24.56
C GLY A 303 -2.10 -5.75 -25.37
N GLN A 304 -2.99 -5.37 -26.29
CA GLN A 304 -2.84 -4.14 -27.07
C GLN A 304 -2.98 -2.88 -26.19
N LEU A 305 -3.96 -2.86 -25.28
CA LEU A 305 -4.11 -1.77 -24.32
C LEU A 305 -2.83 -1.57 -23.50
N VAL A 306 -2.24 -2.66 -23.00
CA VAL A 306 -0.99 -2.60 -22.23
C VAL A 306 0.13 -2.04 -23.10
N ALA A 307 0.29 -2.54 -24.33
CA ALA A 307 1.30 -2.04 -25.27
C ALA A 307 1.12 -0.55 -25.59
N ASP A 308 -0.11 -0.09 -25.85
CA ASP A 308 -0.42 1.31 -26.15
C ASP A 308 -0.21 2.21 -24.93
N TRP A 309 -0.48 1.69 -23.72
CA TRP A 309 -0.22 2.41 -22.47
C TRP A 309 1.28 2.57 -22.22
N GLU A 310 2.08 1.53 -22.46
CA GLU A 310 3.54 1.61 -22.39
C GLU A 310 4.09 2.61 -23.42
N ALA A 311 3.58 2.60 -24.66
CA ALA A 311 3.97 3.52 -25.71
C ALA A 311 3.55 4.98 -25.47
N ALA A 312 2.58 5.23 -24.59
CA ALA A 312 2.16 6.58 -24.21
C ALA A 312 3.20 7.33 -23.36
N ALA A 313 4.08 6.60 -22.68
CA ALA A 313 5.13 7.17 -21.82
C ALA A 313 6.23 7.88 -22.65
N PRO A 314 7.06 8.74 -22.03
CA PRO A 314 8.23 9.29 -22.71
C PRO A 314 9.27 8.22 -23.02
N HIS A 315 10.07 8.47 -24.06
CA HIS A 315 11.30 7.72 -24.25
C HIS A 315 12.22 7.95 -23.05
N GLY A 316 12.80 6.88 -22.50
CA GLY A 316 13.54 6.95 -21.23
C GLY A 316 12.76 6.40 -20.03
N ALA A 317 11.43 6.29 -20.11
CA ALA A 317 10.61 5.77 -19.03
C ALA A 317 11.00 4.33 -18.63
N ILE A 318 10.94 4.07 -17.33
CA ILE A 318 11.01 2.75 -16.71
C ILE A 318 9.59 2.21 -16.62
N ILE A 319 9.30 1.13 -17.33
CA ILE A 319 7.99 0.50 -17.34
C ILE A 319 7.92 -0.55 -16.23
N ILE A 320 6.94 -0.44 -15.32
CA ILE A 320 6.69 -1.43 -14.27
C ILE A 320 5.41 -2.23 -14.56
N ARG A 321 5.57 -3.46 -15.08
CA ARG A 321 4.48 -4.41 -15.33
C ARG A 321 4.12 -5.09 -14.02
N THR A 322 3.13 -4.54 -13.35
CA THR A 322 2.74 -4.96 -11.99
C THR A 322 1.81 -6.16 -12.05
N GLY A 323 2.08 -7.18 -11.21
CA GLY A 323 1.14 -8.27 -10.95
C GLY A 323 0.04 -7.86 -9.96
N VAL A 324 -0.61 -8.84 -9.36
CA VAL A 324 -1.56 -8.66 -8.26
C VAL A 324 -0.81 -8.22 -7.03
N VAL A 325 -1.06 -6.99 -6.58
CA VAL A 325 -0.50 -6.52 -5.32
C VAL A 325 -1.33 -7.04 -4.15
N LEU A 326 -0.69 -7.84 -3.29
CA LEU A 326 -1.23 -8.36 -2.05
C LEU A 326 -0.89 -7.40 -0.91
N GLY A 327 -1.94 -6.97 -0.21
CA GLY A 327 -1.87 -6.02 0.89
C GLY A 327 -3.14 -6.08 1.72
N PRO A 328 -3.08 -5.76 3.02
CA PRO A 328 -4.14 -6.01 4.00
C PRO A 328 -5.49 -5.39 3.65
N GLU A 329 -5.47 -4.26 2.96
CA GLU A 329 -6.67 -3.49 2.62
C GLU A 329 -6.99 -3.53 1.11
N THR A 330 -6.23 -4.29 0.33
CA THR A 330 -6.51 -4.45 -1.10
C THR A 330 -7.80 -5.25 -1.30
N GLU A 331 -8.66 -4.79 -2.21
CA GLU A 331 -9.95 -5.44 -2.47
C GLU A 331 -9.82 -6.89 -2.92
N ILE A 332 -8.72 -7.20 -3.63
CA ILE A 332 -8.40 -8.55 -4.09
C ILE A 332 -7.98 -9.46 -2.94
N THR A 333 -7.09 -9.01 -2.05
CA THR A 333 -6.70 -9.82 -0.89
C THR A 333 -7.93 -10.10 -0.02
N LEU A 334 -8.75 -9.09 0.27
CA LEU A 334 -10.00 -9.28 1.01
C LEU A 334 -10.94 -10.29 0.32
N GLY A 335 -10.99 -10.30 -1.02
CA GLY A 335 -11.75 -11.27 -1.80
C GLY A 335 -11.19 -12.69 -1.72
N LEU A 336 -9.86 -12.84 -1.84
CA LEU A 336 -9.15 -14.11 -1.75
C LEU A 336 -9.26 -14.70 -0.32
N THR A 337 -9.11 -13.86 0.71
CA THR A 337 -9.30 -14.26 2.11
C THR A 337 -10.75 -14.69 2.37
N ALA A 338 -11.75 -14.01 1.82
CA ALA A 338 -13.14 -14.45 1.94
C ALA A 338 -13.40 -15.80 1.26
N MET A 339 -12.77 -16.07 0.11
CA MET A 339 -12.82 -17.39 -0.54
C MET A 339 -12.14 -18.46 0.32
N ALA A 340 -10.96 -18.16 0.87
CA ALA A 340 -10.24 -19.06 1.78
C ALA A 340 -11.09 -19.41 3.02
N MET A 341 -11.69 -18.40 3.65
CA MET A 341 -12.54 -18.54 4.83
C MET A 341 -13.81 -19.34 4.57
N SER A 342 -14.38 -19.21 3.37
CA SER A 342 -15.55 -19.99 2.95
C SER A 342 -15.19 -21.39 2.44
N LYS A 343 -13.90 -21.75 2.39
CA LYS A 343 -13.38 -22.97 1.75
C LYS A 343 -13.86 -23.09 0.32
N THR A 344 -13.89 -21.99 -0.41
CA THR A 344 -14.32 -21.97 -1.81
C THR A 344 -13.15 -21.59 -2.71
N ARG A 345 -13.15 -22.12 -3.93
CA ARG A 345 -12.19 -21.73 -4.96
C ARG A 345 -12.79 -21.77 -6.35
N PRO A 346 -12.27 -21.00 -7.32
CA PRO A 346 -12.65 -21.19 -8.71
C PRO A 346 -12.30 -22.62 -9.18
N ASN A 347 -13.08 -23.15 -10.12
CA ASN A 347 -12.74 -24.42 -10.79
C ASN A 347 -11.56 -24.31 -11.78
N ILE A 348 -10.99 -23.11 -11.91
CA ILE A 348 -9.78 -22.79 -12.69
C ILE A 348 -8.63 -22.60 -11.69
N ASP A 349 -7.46 -23.12 -12.01
CA ASP A 349 -6.27 -23.06 -11.15
C ASP A 349 -5.03 -22.62 -11.94
N GLY A 350 -5.10 -21.40 -12.48
CA GLY A 350 -4.01 -20.75 -13.20
C GLY A 350 -2.94 -20.18 -12.29
N TYR A 351 -1.82 -19.77 -12.88
CA TYR A 351 -0.81 -18.96 -12.19
C TYR A 351 -1.37 -17.56 -11.93
N LEU A 352 -1.26 -17.12 -10.68
CA LEU A 352 -1.61 -15.75 -10.29
C LEU A 352 -0.29 -14.97 -10.17
N PRO A 353 0.04 -14.05 -11.10
CA PRO A 353 1.24 -13.22 -10.96
C PRO A 353 1.03 -12.29 -9.76
N TRP A 354 1.67 -12.51 -8.62
CA TRP A 354 1.45 -11.74 -7.38
C TRP A 354 2.73 -11.09 -6.86
N ILE A 355 2.60 -10.02 -6.08
CA ILE A 355 3.66 -9.35 -5.32
C ILE A 355 3.10 -8.80 -4.00
N HIS A 356 3.87 -8.81 -2.92
CA HIS A 356 3.48 -8.13 -1.69
C HIS A 356 3.65 -6.60 -1.83
N GLU A 357 2.77 -5.79 -1.24
CA GLU A 357 2.80 -4.32 -1.38
C GLU A 357 4.13 -3.69 -0.96
N GLU A 358 4.73 -4.17 0.13
CA GLU A 358 6.06 -3.71 0.59
C GLU A 358 7.16 -3.95 -0.45
N ASP A 359 7.13 -5.07 -1.18
CA ASP A 359 8.09 -5.33 -2.26
C ASP A 359 7.79 -4.42 -3.45
N TRP A 360 6.51 -4.20 -3.77
CA TRP A 360 6.14 -3.25 -4.81
C TRP A 360 6.65 -1.83 -4.50
N PHE A 361 6.51 -1.35 -3.25
CA PHE A 361 7.06 -0.06 -2.83
C PHE A 361 8.60 -0.05 -2.89
N GLY A 362 9.24 -1.12 -2.40
CA GLY A 362 10.69 -1.26 -2.44
C GLY A 362 11.25 -1.25 -3.86
N ILE A 363 10.57 -1.86 -4.83
CA ILE A 363 10.96 -1.81 -6.25
C ILE A 363 10.92 -0.38 -6.77
N ILE A 364 9.87 0.38 -6.46
CA ILE A 364 9.78 1.79 -6.89
C ILE A 364 10.92 2.61 -6.28
N GLU A 365 11.17 2.46 -4.97
CA GLU A 365 12.26 3.13 -4.25
C GLU A 365 13.63 2.76 -4.84
N TYR A 366 13.83 1.48 -5.17
CA TYR A 366 15.03 0.96 -5.81
C TYR A 366 15.25 1.58 -7.20
N LEU A 367 14.22 1.61 -8.05
CA LEU A 367 14.30 2.15 -9.41
C LEU A 367 14.53 3.67 -9.45
N LEU A 368 14.14 4.39 -8.39
CA LEU A 368 14.44 5.82 -8.25
C LEU A 368 15.88 6.10 -7.84
N THR A 369 16.60 5.12 -7.28
CA THR A 369 17.92 5.32 -6.67
C THR A 369 19.06 4.64 -7.41
N VAL A 370 18.78 3.59 -8.17
CA VAL A 370 19.80 2.90 -8.98
C VAL A 370 20.28 3.79 -10.14
N ASP A 371 21.59 3.73 -10.42
CA ASP A 371 22.23 4.53 -11.46
C ASP A 371 21.72 4.19 -12.86
N GLN A 372 21.63 2.90 -13.18
CA GLN A 372 21.22 2.38 -14.48
C GLN A 372 20.02 1.43 -14.30
N PRO A 373 18.80 1.96 -14.09
CA PRO A 373 17.63 1.12 -13.89
C PRO A 373 17.30 0.35 -15.17
N PRO A 374 16.85 -0.91 -15.05
CA PRO A 374 16.26 -1.63 -16.17
C PRO A 374 15.07 -0.84 -16.73
N ARG A 375 14.89 -0.87 -18.06
CA ARG A 375 13.85 -0.09 -18.74
C ARG A 375 12.46 -0.72 -18.64
N ILE A 376 12.38 -2.03 -18.51
CA ILE A 376 11.15 -2.79 -18.29
C ILE A 376 11.39 -3.68 -17.09
N VAL A 377 10.43 -3.72 -16.18
CA VAL A 377 10.47 -4.52 -14.95
C VAL A 377 9.14 -5.24 -14.80
N VAL A 378 9.18 -6.56 -14.60
CA VAL A 378 8.02 -7.35 -14.21
C VAL A 378 7.96 -7.39 -12.68
N ALA A 379 7.11 -6.56 -12.07
CA ALA A 379 7.00 -6.46 -10.61
C ALA A 379 6.10 -7.56 -10.05
N VAL A 380 6.70 -8.74 -9.88
CA VAL A 380 6.11 -9.95 -9.29
C VAL A 380 7.12 -10.59 -8.33
N ALA A 381 6.64 -11.31 -7.31
CA ALA A 381 7.50 -12.09 -6.42
C ALA A 381 8.29 -13.17 -7.19
N PRO A 382 9.48 -13.58 -6.74
CA PRO A 382 10.31 -14.54 -7.48
C PRO A 382 9.71 -15.96 -7.50
N HIS A 383 8.94 -16.35 -6.49
CA HIS A 383 8.31 -17.67 -6.39
C HIS A 383 6.81 -17.60 -6.68
N GLN A 384 6.47 -17.49 -7.97
CA GLN A 384 5.08 -17.48 -8.42
C GLN A 384 4.37 -18.82 -8.20
N THR A 385 3.11 -18.72 -7.79
CA THR A 385 2.28 -19.86 -7.37
C THR A 385 0.93 -19.88 -8.09
N ARG A 386 0.23 -21.01 -8.01
CA ARG A 386 -1.13 -21.11 -8.51
C ARG A 386 -2.11 -20.36 -7.61
N LEU A 387 -3.27 -20.01 -8.16
CA LEU A 387 -4.34 -19.36 -7.40
C LEU A 387 -4.78 -20.18 -6.18
N SER A 388 -4.86 -21.51 -6.29
CA SER A 388 -5.21 -22.36 -5.16
C SER A 388 -4.20 -22.28 -4.00
N GLU A 389 -2.91 -22.14 -4.29
CA GLU A 389 -1.85 -21.98 -3.29
C GLU A 389 -1.99 -20.63 -2.58
N VAL A 390 -2.29 -19.56 -3.32
CA VAL A 390 -2.55 -18.22 -2.76
C VAL A 390 -3.77 -18.25 -1.82
N ILE A 391 -4.89 -18.84 -2.25
CA ILE A 391 -6.09 -18.96 -1.42
C ILE A 391 -5.81 -19.77 -0.15
N ASN A 392 -5.10 -20.89 -0.26
CA ASN A 392 -4.78 -21.73 0.88
C ASN A 392 -3.84 -21.02 1.87
N ALA A 393 -2.87 -20.25 1.37
CA ALA A 393 -1.93 -19.49 2.21
C ALA A 393 -2.62 -18.39 3.04
N LEU A 394 -3.78 -17.88 2.59
CA LEU A 394 -4.55 -16.87 3.33
C LEU A 394 -5.44 -17.45 4.44
N ALA A 395 -5.62 -18.77 4.53
CA ALA A 395 -6.31 -19.41 5.65
C ALA A 395 -5.72 -20.81 5.98
N PRO A 396 -4.42 -20.90 6.33
CA PRO A 396 -3.73 -22.17 6.46
C PRO A 396 -4.35 -23.08 7.54
N TRP A 397 -4.97 -22.50 8.56
CA TRP A 397 -5.64 -23.21 9.65
C TRP A 397 -6.94 -23.93 9.23
N LEU A 398 -7.51 -23.62 8.06
CA LEU A 398 -8.73 -24.26 7.57
C LEU A 398 -8.47 -25.56 6.78
N GLY A 399 -7.19 -25.86 6.49
CA GLY A 399 -6.74 -26.97 5.67
C GLY A 399 -6.96 -26.74 4.17
N THR A 400 -6.49 -27.68 3.34
CA THR A 400 -6.46 -27.53 1.86
C THR A 400 -7.75 -27.96 1.14
N ARG A 401 -8.76 -28.43 1.87
CA ARG A 401 -10.02 -28.91 1.27
C ARG A 401 -10.92 -27.71 0.91
N ASN A 402 -11.06 -27.47 -0.38
CA ASN A 402 -11.92 -26.42 -0.94
C ASN A 402 -13.06 -26.99 -1.80
N ILE A 403 -14.21 -26.35 -1.75
CA ILE A 403 -15.38 -26.58 -2.58
C ILE A 403 -15.19 -25.80 -3.89
N PRO A 404 -15.06 -26.48 -5.05
CA PRO A 404 -14.93 -25.80 -6.32
C PRO A 404 -16.24 -25.10 -6.68
N ILE A 405 -16.17 -23.80 -6.97
CA ILE A 405 -17.27 -23.01 -7.48
C ILE A 405 -17.12 -22.93 -9.00
N PRO A 406 -18.16 -23.29 -9.78
CA PRO A 406 -18.17 -23.10 -11.22
C PRO A 406 -17.87 -21.65 -11.59
N ALA A 407 -17.07 -21.44 -12.63
CA ALA A 407 -16.66 -20.10 -13.05
C ALA A 407 -17.86 -19.16 -13.31
N THR A 408 -18.99 -19.71 -13.75
CA THR A 408 -20.26 -18.98 -13.96
C THR A 408 -20.87 -18.47 -12.65
N LEU A 409 -20.87 -19.29 -11.60
CA LEU A 409 -21.40 -18.92 -10.28
C LEU A 409 -20.46 -17.91 -9.58
N LEU A 410 -19.15 -18.09 -9.72
CA LEU A 410 -18.16 -17.12 -9.24
C LEU A 410 -18.31 -15.78 -9.97
N SER A 411 -18.41 -15.79 -11.30
CA SER A 411 -18.62 -14.58 -12.10
C SER A 411 -19.90 -13.86 -11.71
N MET A 412 -20.97 -14.59 -11.41
CA MET A 412 -22.22 -14.03 -10.94
C MET A 412 -22.08 -13.40 -9.55
N GLY A 413 -21.46 -14.11 -8.59
CA GLY A 413 -21.18 -13.60 -7.25
C GLY A 413 -20.28 -12.36 -7.26
N MET A 414 -19.17 -12.41 -7.99
CA MET A 414 -18.22 -11.29 -8.17
C MET A 414 -18.89 -10.10 -8.86
N SER A 415 -19.74 -10.34 -9.86
CA SER A 415 -20.53 -9.27 -10.52
C SER A 415 -21.54 -8.61 -9.58
N ILE A 416 -22.11 -9.33 -8.60
CA ILE A 416 -23.03 -8.77 -7.60
C ILE A 416 -22.29 -7.82 -6.64
N ILE A 417 -21.08 -8.20 -6.21
CA ILE A 417 -20.23 -7.38 -5.33
C ILE A 417 -19.31 -6.41 -6.10
N ARG A 418 -19.50 -6.28 -7.42
CA ARG A 418 -18.71 -5.44 -8.34
C ARG A 418 -17.20 -5.72 -8.32
N LYS A 419 -16.80 -6.96 -8.02
CA LYS A 419 -15.41 -7.42 -8.08
C LYS A 419 -15.13 -8.16 -9.39
N GLU A 420 -13.87 -8.17 -9.80
CA GLU A 420 -13.44 -8.70 -11.10
C GLU A 420 -13.09 -10.20 -11.02
N PRO A 421 -13.76 -11.08 -11.78
CA PRO A 421 -13.42 -12.50 -11.85
C PRO A 421 -12.33 -12.79 -12.91
N GLY A 422 -12.07 -11.87 -13.85
CA GLY A 422 -11.21 -12.12 -15.03
C GLY A 422 -9.79 -12.51 -14.64
N LEU A 423 -9.20 -11.80 -13.68
CA LEU A 423 -7.91 -12.14 -13.08
C LEU A 423 -7.89 -13.56 -12.49
N LEU A 424 -8.96 -13.98 -11.80
CA LEU A 424 -9.10 -15.32 -11.22
C LEU A 424 -9.39 -16.41 -12.26
N MET A 425 -9.70 -16.02 -13.49
CA MET A 425 -10.02 -16.88 -14.62
C MET A 425 -8.94 -16.87 -15.70
N SER A 426 -7.82 -16.21 -15.46
CA SER A 426 -6.65 -16.13 -16.33
C SER A 426 -5.45 -16.88 -15.73
N SER A 427 -4.41 -17.11 -16.51
CA SER A 427 -3.16 -17.70 -16.02
C SER A 427 -1.97 -17.03 -16.68
N THR A 428 -1.14 -16.32 -15.90
CA THR A 428 0.11 -15.76 -16.41
C THR A 428 1.23 -16.09 -15.43
N ARG A 429 2.14 -16.98 -15.82
CA ARG A 429 3.32 -17.32 -15.02
C ARG A 429 4.39 -16.25 -15.26
N ALA A 430 4.38 -15.20 -14.46
CA ALA A 430 5.34 -14.11 -14.61
C ALA A 430 6.64 -14.37 -13.84
N ARG A 431 7.76 -13.85 -14.33
CA ARG A 431 9.04 -13.83 -13.59
C ARG A 431 9.76 -12.53 -13.92
N SER A 432 10.39 -11.92 -12.92
CA SER A 432 11.38 -10.89 -13.20
C SER A 432 12.74 -11.52 -13.42
N GLU A 433 13.39 -11.19 -14.53
CA GLU A 433 14.79 -11.53 -14.74
C GLU A 433 15.71 -10.40 -14.26
N VAL A 434 15.21 -9.16 -14.25
CA VAL A 434 16.05 -7.98 -14.01
C VAL A 434 16.18 -7.59 -12.54
N LEU A 435 15.22 -7.93 -11.69
CA LEU A 435 15.25 -7.49 -10.28
C LEU A 435 16.39 -8.18 -9.51
N ASP A 436 16.46 -9.51 -9.58
CA ASP A 436 17.52 -10.28 -8.92
C ASP A 436 18.90 -9.97 -9.53
N ASP A 437 18.99 -9.89 -10.87
CA ASP A 437 20.23 -9.58 -11.60
C ASP A 437 20.78 -8.18 -11.25
N ASN A 438 19.90 -7.26 -10.87
CA ASN A 438 20.29 -5.92 -10.44
C ASN A 438 20.38 -5.80 -8.90
N GLY A 439 20.28 -6.90 -8.15
CA GLY A 439 20.53 -6.93 -6.70
C GLY A 439 19.37 -6.44 -5.83
N TYR A 440 18.14 -6.35 -6.38
CA TYR A 440 16.96 -6.12 -5.56
C TYR A 440 16.71 -7.33 -4.64
N GLN A 441 16.39 -7.08 -3.37
CA GLN A 441 16.11 -8.12 -2.39
C GLN A 441 14.64 -8.07 -1.98
N PHE A 442 13.90 -9.14 -2.29
CA PHE A 442 12.51 -9.29 -1.88
C PHE A 442 12.41 -9.55 -0.38
N LYS A 443 11.53 -8.80 0.28
CA LYS A 443 11.12 -8.99 1.68
C LYS A 443 10.16 -10.17 1.83
N TYR A 444 9.30 -10.41 0.84
CA TYR A 444 8.34 -11.52 0.83
C TYR A 444 8.46 -12.37 -0.44
N PRO A 445 9.54 -13.15 -0.59
CA PRO A 445 9.77 -13.95 -1.78
C PRO A 445 8.76 -15.09 -1.94
N THR A 446 8.14 -15.57 -0.85
CA THR A 446 7.17 -16.68 -0.88
C THR A 446 5.75 -16.25 -0.49
N ILE A 447 4.75 -16.98 -1.01
CA ILE A 447 3.34 -16.68 -0.73
C ILE A 447 2.98 -16.89 0.75
N ALA A 448 3.66 -17.81 1.45
CA ALA A 448 3.44 -18.04 2.87
C ALA A 448 3.82 -16.82 3.70
N GLU A 449 5.02 -16.25 3.46
CA GLU A 449 5.49 -15.06 4.16
C GLU A 449 4.62 -13.84 3.83
N ALA A 450 4.24 -13.67 2.56
CA ALA A 450 3.36 -12.59 2.13
C ALA A 450 1.96 -12.71 2.76
N ALA A 451 1.39 -13.92 2.81
CA ALA A 451 0.08 -14.14 3.41
C ALA A 451 0.11 -13.94 4.93
N ASP A 452 1.13 -14.43 5.62
CA ASP A 452 1.30 -14.18 7.06
C ASP A 452 1.38 -12.68 7.36
N ALA A 453 2.14 -11.91 6.58
CA ALA A 453 2.27 -10.46 6.75
C ALA A 453 0.97 -9.67 6.51
N VAL A 454 0.08 -10.20 5.68
CA VAL A 454 -1.19 -9.56 5.31
C VAL A 454 -2.33 -9.96 6.24
N MET A 455 -2.25 -11.15 6.84
CA MET A 455 -3.23 -11.69 7.78
C MET A 455 -2.97 -11.28 9.24
N LEU A 456 -1.72 -10.94 9.56
CA LEU A 456 -1.32 -10.29 10.81
C LEU A 456 -1.60 -8.78 10.75
#